data_AF-A0A6J5TRD0-F1
#
_entry.id   AF-A0A6J5TRD0-F1
#
_cell.length_a   1.000
_cell.length_b   1.000
_cell.length_c   1.000
_cell.angle_alpha   90.00
_cell.angle_beta   90.00
_cell.angle_gamma   90.00
#
_symmetry.space_group_name_H-M   'P 1'
#
loop_
_entity.id
_entity.type
_entity.pdbx_description
1 polymer ?
#
loop_
_entity_poly.entity_id
_entity_poly.type
_entity_poly.pdbx_seq_one_letter_code
_entity_poly.pdbx_strand_id
1 'polypeptide(L)'
;MTGESYAGHYIPQLASTILQHNKATNQTKIINLKGIALGNAWIDDSTGQLGIYDYLWTHALNSDETNAGIHKYCDFASDNSSSSCDKYQNQAMDEAGNVDIYNIYAPLCKISQAKSPSTSTGSVNGFDPCSDYYVDTYLNLVEVQAALHVKPTNWSGCGGVGWTDSPTTMLPTIKQLTASGISLWSIGWRICCWVRRVDTCYGKGSWAYGSQLSTTASTHLHLIFPSGEASSTS
;
A
#
# COMPACT_ATOMS: atom_id res chain seq x y z
N MET A 1 -0.25 -9.07 -13.45
CA MET A 1 -0.02 -9.44 -12.03
C MET A 1 -0.50 -8.30 -11.18
N THR A 2 -1.06 -8.57 -10.01
CA THR A 2 -1.65 -7.55 -9.15
C THR A 2 -1.20 -7.76 -7.72
N GLY A 3 -1.07 -6.69 -6.94
CA GLY A 3 -0.72 -6.79 -5.53
C GLY A 3 -0.94 -5.48 -4.78
N GLU A 4 -0.95 -5.55 -3.46
CA GLU A 4 -1.17 -4.43 -2.56
C GLU A 4 -0.02 -4.23 -1.56
N SER A 5 0.14 -3.01 -1.04
CA SER A 5 1.07 -2.70 0.06
C SER A 5 2.51 -3.06 -0.34
N TYR A 6 3.18 -3.92 0.43
CA TYR A 6 4.55 -4.34 0.15
C TYR A 6 4.71 -5.09 -1.19
N ALA A 7 3.62 -5.52 -1.82
CA ALA A 7 3.66 -6.03 -3.17
C ALA A 7 4.13 -4.99 -4.21
N GLY A 8 4.23 -3.70 -3.84
CA GLY A 8 4.97 -2.70 -4.60
C GLY A 8 6.45 -3.04 -4.82
N HIS A 9 7.04 -3.92 -4.00
CA HIS A 9 8.36 -4.51 -4.22
C HIS A 9 8.29 -5.86 -4.91
N TYR A 10 7.43 -6.76 -4.44
CA TYR A 10 7.34 -8.11 -4.99
C TYR A 10 6.94 -8.12 -6.47
N ILE A 11 5.94 -7.33 -6.85
CA ILE A 11 5.39 -7.37 -8.21
C ILE A 11 6.40 -6.86 -9.25
N PRO A 12 7.08 -5.70 -9.06
CA PRO A 12 8.11 -5.29 -10.02
C PRO A 12 9.32 -6.21 -10.05
N GLN A 13 9.77 -6.74 -8.91
CA GLN A 13 10.88 -7.71 -8.88
C GLN A 13 10.52 -8.97 -9.67
N LEU A 14 9.36 -9.58 -9.38
CA LEU A 14 8.89 -10.77 -10.08
C LEU A 14 8.69 -10.50 -11.58
N ALA A 15 8.15 -9.34 -11.96
CA ALA A 15 8.00 -8.95 -13.35
C ALA A 15 9.34 -8.86 -14.07
N SER A 16 10.36 -8.28 -13.41
CA SER A 16 11.71 -8.19 -13.97
C SER A 16 12.31 -9.58 -14.18
N THR A 17 12.17 -10.47 -13.19
CA THR A 17 12.61 -11.86 -13.28
C THR A 17 11.92 -12.60 -14.42
N ILE A 18 10.61 -12.42 -14.61
CA ILE A 18 9.87 -13.01 -15.73
C ILE A 18 10.43 -12.53 -17.08
N LEU A 19 10.71 -11.22 -17.23
CA LEU A 19 11.27 -10.70 -18.48
C LEU A 19 12.68 -11.19 -18.75
N GLN A 20 13.51 -11.31 -17.71
CA GLN A 20 14.86 -11.86 -17.82
C GLN A 20 14.83 -13.34 -18.21
N HIS A 21 13.96 -14.12 -17.54
CA HIS A 21 13.70 -15.52 -17.88
C HIS A 21 13.30 -15.64 -19.36
N ASN A 22 12.32 -14.87 -19.83
CA ASN A 22 11.87 -14.92 -21.23
C ASN A 22 12.96 -14.56 -22.25
N LYS A 23 14.03 -13.86 -21.85
CA LYS A 23 15.16 -13.49 -22.72
C LYS A 23 16.31 -14.51 -22.70
N ALA A 24 16.34 -15.43 -21.74
CA ALA A 24 17.41 -16.42 -21.62
C ALA A 24 17.37 -17.43 -22.79
N THR A 25 18.54 -17.85 -23.25
CA THR A 25 18.65 -18.86 -24.31
C THR A 25 18.13 -20.22 -23.83
N ASN A 26 17.53 -21.00 -24.74
CA ASN A 26 16.98 -22.34 -24.49
C ASN A 26 15.77 -22.41 -23.54
N GLN A 27 15.03 -21.32 -23.34
CA GLN A 27 13.80 -21.39 -22.57
C GLN A 27 12.65 -22.02 -23.36
N THR A 28 12.08 -23.07 -22.78
CA THR A 28 11.00 -23.86 -23.40
C THR A 28 9.61 -23.32 -23.05
N LYS A 29 9.51 -22.49 -22.00
CA LYS A 29 8.24 -21.93 -21.52
C LYS A 29 8.35 -20.41 -21.34
N ILE A 30 7.55 -19.70 -22.12
CA ILE A 30 7.45 -18.23 -22.08
C ILE A 30 6.24 -17.82 -21.25
N ILE A 31 6.45 -16.89 -20.33
CA ILE A 31 5.37 -16.28 -19.54
C ILE A 31 4.99 -14.95 -20.21
N ASN A 32 3.80 -14.89 -20.80
CA ASN A 32 3.32 -13.72 -21.52
C ASN A 32 2.78 -12.63 -20.58
N LEU A 33 3.67 -11.98 -19.82
CA LEU A 33 3.32 -10.88 -18.93
C LEU A 33 2.88 -9.65 -19.74
N LYS A 34 1.67 -9.14 -19.48
CA LYS A 34 1.13 -7.95 -20.16
C LYS A 34 1.18 -6.68 -19.33
N GLY A 35 1.04 -6.81 -18.02
CA GLY A 35 0.93 -5.65 -17.15
C GLY A 35 1.01 -6.01 -15.68
N ILE A 36 1.28 -4.99 -14.88
CA ILE A 36 1.25 -5.02 -13.43
C ILE A 36 0.26 -3.97 -12.91
N ALA A 37 -0.46 -4.31 -11.84
CA ALA A 37 -1.30 -3.39 -11.11
C ALA A 37 -0.90 -3.37 -9.63
N LEU A 38 -0.74 -2.17 -9.08
CA LEU A 38 -0.26 -1.93 -7.73
C LEU A 38 -1.33 -1.14 -6.98
N GLY A 39 -1.95 -1.74 -5.97
CA GLY A 39 -2.91 -1.08 -5.07
C GLY A 39 -2.22 -0.61 -3.81
N ASN A 40 -2.39 0.65 -3.39
CA ASN A 40 -1.84 1.21 -2.14
C ASN A 40 -0.40 0.77 -1.87
N ALA A 41 0.42 0.75 -2.92
CA ALA A 41 1.67 0.04 -2.87
C ALA A 41 2.75 0.90 -2.20
N TRP A 42 3.50 0.27 -1.32
CA TRP A 42 4.76 0.81 -0.83
C TRP A 42 5.82 0.57 -1.90
N ILE A 43 6.42 1.64 -2.41
CA ILE A 43 7.33 1.59 -3.58
C ILE A 43 8.68 2.21 -3.25
N ASP A 44 8.69 3.24 -2.40
CA ASP A 44 9.87 4.03 -2.04
C ASP A 44 9.77 4.42 -0.57
N ASP A 45 10.74 3.98 0.23
CA ASP A 45 10.70 4.16 1.68
C ASP A 45 10.75 5.63 2.09
N SER A 46 11.48 6.45 1.34
CA SER A 46 11.68 7.85 1.66
C SER A 46 10.40 8.66 1.47
N THR A 47 9.77 8.51 0.30
CA THR A 47 8.52 9.21 0.00
C THR A 47 7.32 8.60 0.72
N GLY A 48 7.31 7.27 0.91
CA GLY A 48 6.28 6.57 1.67
C GLY A 48 6.23 7.03 3.13
N GLN A 49 7.39 7.06 3.83
CA GLN A 49 7.46 7.49 5.23
C GLN A 49 7.04 8.96 5.41
N LEU A 50 7.59 9.86 4.59
CA LEU A 50 7.18 11.27 4.64
C LEU A 50 5.68 11.44 4.34
N GLY A 51 5.17 10.65 3.39
CA GLY A 51 3.78 10.64 2.97
C GLY A 51 2.81 10.31 4.11
N ILE A 52 3.19 9.43 5.06
CA ILE A 52 2.38 9.12 6.23
C ILE A 52 2.16 10.35 7.10
N TYR A 53 3.24 11.03 7.49
CA TYR A 53 3.15 12.20 8.38
C TYR A 53 2.46 13.39 7.71
N ASP A 54 2.76 13.61 6.43
CA ASP A 54 2.08 14.59 5.62
C ASP A 54 0.58 14.31 5.47
N TYR A 55 0.21 13.03 5.39
CA TYR A 55 -1.18 12.61 5.36
C TYR A 55 -1.88 12.89 6.68
N LEU A 56 -1.28 12.53 7.82
CA LEU A 56 -1.84 12.82 9.15
C LEU A 56 -2.05 14.33 9.34
N TRP A 57 -1.06 15.15 8.97
CA TRP A 57 -1.16 16.61 9.03
C TRP A 57 -2.30 17.16 8.16
N THR A 58 -2.39 16.75 6.89
CA THR A 58 -3.46 17.23 5.98
C THR A 58 -4.87 16.79 6.38
N HIS A 59 -4.99 15.84 7.30
CA HIS A 59 -6.25 15.36 7.85
C HIS A 59 -6.51 15.85 9.29
N ALA A 60 -5.78 16.89 9.72
CA ALA A 60 -5.91 17.50 11.04
C ALA A 60 -5.66 16.53 12.21
N LEU A 61 -4.86 15.49 11.98
CA LEU A 61 -4.42 14.55 13.02
C LEU A 61 -3.07 14.98 13.62
N ASN A 62 -2.30 15.83 12.94
CA ASN A 62 -1.05 16.37 13.46
C ASN A 62 -1.04 17.90 13.41
N SER A 63 -0.34 18.50 14.36
CA SER A 63 -0.15 19.94 14.47
C SER A 63 0.80 20.49 13.40
N ASP A 64 0.70 21.78 13.10
CA ASP A 64 1.62 22.47 12.19
C ASP A 64 3.06 22.41 12.73
N GLU A 65 3.22 22.49 14.06
CA GLU A 65 4.50 22.37 14.74
C GLU A 65 5.12 20.98 14.56
N THR A 66 4.34 19.91 14.71
CA THR A 66 4.80 18.54 14.49
C THR A 66 5.23 18.33 13.05
N ASN A 67 4.39 18.73 12.09
CA ASN A 67 4.71 18.59 10.67
C ASN A 67 5.97 19.40 10.29
N ALA A 68 6.09 20.64 10.74
CA ALA A 68 7.29 21.45 10.53
C ALA A 68 8.54 20.83 11.16
N GLY A 69 8.40 20.22 12.34
CA GLY A 69 9.47 19.46 12.99
C GLY A 69 9.93 18.27 12.15
N ILE A 70 9.00 17.47 11.62
CA ILE A 70 9.31 16.32 10.76
C ILE A 70 10.07 16.77 9.51
N HIS A 71 9.55 17.76 8.77
CA HIS A 71 10.21 18.27 7.56
C HIS A 71 11.60 18.89 7.83
N LYS A 72 11.86 19.34 9.06
CA LYS A 72 13.13 19.97 9.44
C LYS A 72 14.17 18.98 9.93
N TYR A 73 13.76 17.97 10.70
CA TYR A 73 14.69 17.10 11.44
C TYR A 73 14.76 15.68 10.90
N CYS A 74 13.81 15.24 10.06
CA CYS A 74 13.79 13.92 9.47
C CYS A 74 14.31 13.93 8.03
N ASP A 75 15.33 13.10 7.77
CA ASP A 75 15.79 12.77 6.42
C ASP A 75 15.51 11.30 6.13
N PHE A 76 14.32 11.02 5.60
CA PHE A 76 13.87 9.66 5.25
C PHE A 76 14.61 9.05 4.06
N ALA A 77 15.49 9.80 3.37
CA ALA A 77 16.36 9.23 2.34
C ALA A 77 17.65 8.64 2.94
N SER A 78 17.94 8.92 4.20
CA SER A 78 19.10 8.43 4.93
C SER A 78 18.70 7.40 5.98
N ASP A 79 19.55 6.39 6.20
CA ASP A 79 19.33 5.39 7.26
C ASP A 79 19.57 5.96 8.68
N ASN A 80 19.93 7.24 8.80
CA ASN A 80 20.29 7.87 10.06
C ASN A 80 19.12 8.70 10.60
N SER A 81 18.33 8.11 11.52
CA SER A 81 17.36 8.90 12.29
C SER A 81 18.07 9.67 13.41
N SER A 82 17.77 10.97 13.51
CA SER A 82 18.22 11.80 14.62
C SER A 82 17.25 11.68 15.80
N SER A 83 17.73 11.85 17.03
CA SER A 83 16.85 11.89 18.22
C SER A 83 15.77 12.98 18.12
N SER A 84 16.03 14.05 17.37
CA SER A 84 15.04 15.08 17.06
C SER A 84 13.98 14.57 16.10
N CYS A 85 14.36 13.81 15.06
CA CYS A 85 13.40 13.16 14.17
C CYS A 85 12.52 12.17 14.94
N ASP A 86 13.11 11.27 15.72
CA ASP A 86 12.37 10.29 16.52
C ASP A 86 11.35 10.96 17.46
N LYS A 87 11.74 12.09 18.08
CA LYS A 87 10.83 12.88 18.92
C LYS A 87 9.60 13.32 18.13
N TYR A 88 9.77 13.92 16.95
CA TYR A 88 8.63 14.42 16.17
C TYR A 88 7.81 13.30 15.52
N GLN A 89 8.44 12.18 15.16
CA GLN A 89 7.72 10.97 14.70
C GLN A 89 6.83 10.41 15.81
N ASN A 90 7.35 10.27 17.03
CA ASN A 90 6.57 9.84 18.18
C ASN A 90 5.45 10.83 18.50
N GLN A 91 5.74 12.14 18.47
CA GLN A 91 4.73 13.17 18.68
C GLN A 91 3.60 13.10 17.64
N ALA A 92 3.92 12.82 16.37
CA ALA A 92 2.91 12.63 15.32
C ALA A 92 2.01 11.42 15.60
N MET A 93 2.57 10.31 16.05
CA MET A 93 1.78 9.12 16.39
C MET A 93 0.92 9.35 17.64
N ASP A 94 1.45 10.06 18.64
CA ASP A 94 0.71 10.43 19.85
C ASP A 94 -0.46 11.39 19.54
N GLU A 95 -0.23 12.39 18.69
CA GLU A 95 -1.25 13.35 18.24
C GLU A 95 -2.35 12.66 17.43
N ALA A 96 -1.99 11.72 16.55
CA ALA A 96 -2.95 10.96 15.75
C ALA A 96 -3.86 10.09 16.63
N GLY A 97 -3.35 9.63 17.78
CA GLY A 97 -4.10 8.84 18.73
C GLY A 97 -4.46 7.45 18.22
N ASN A 98 -5.53 6.87 18.76
CA ASN A 98 -5.96 5.52 18.43
C ASN A 98 -6.82 5.54 17.14
N VAL A 99 -6.15 5.56 16.00
CA VAL A 99 -6.75 5.53 14.66
C VAL A 99 -6.25 4.32 13.88
N ASP A 100 -7.08 3.80 12.98
CA ASP A 100 -6.64 2.81 12.01
C ASP A 100 -5.87 3.52 10.89
N ILE A 101 -4.56 3.26 10.80
CA ILE A 101 -3.67 3.87 9.80
C ILE A 101 -3.99 3.44 8.36
N TYR A 102 -4.71 2.32 8.18
CA TYR A 102 -5.16 1.86 6.88
C TYR A 102 -6.46 2.56 6.45
N ASN A 103 -7.25 3.06 7.41
CA ASN A 103 -8.45 3.85 7.18
C ASN A 103 -8.78 4.76 8.37
N ILE A 104 -8.33 6.02 8.32
CA ILE A 104 -8.49 6.97 9.44
C ILE A 104 -9.95 7.35 9.76
N TYR A 105 -10.89 7.00 8.88
CA TYR A 105 -12.32 7.25 9.07
C TYR A 105 -13.06 5.99 9.53
N ALA A 106 -12.41 4.83 9.55
CA ALA A 106 -13.04 3.60 10.02
C ALA A 106 -13.19 3.61 11.54
N PRO A 107 -14.29 3.06 12.07
CA PRO A 107 -14.36 2.72 13.47
C PRO A 107 -13.33 1.62 13.78
N LEU A 108 -12.73 1.66 14.96
CA LEU A 108 -11.88 0.57 15.41
C LEU A 108 -12.69 -0.68 15.73
N CYS A 109 -12.11 -1.86 15.49
CA CYS A 109 -12.72 -3.10 15.93
C CYS A 109 -12.78 -3.17 17.47
N LYS A 110 -13.99 -3.38 17.99
CA LYS A 110 -14.22 -3.67 19.41
C LYS A 110 -14.55 -5.14 19.56
N ILE A 111 -13.53 -5.97 19.84
CA ILE A 111 -13.67 -7.45 19.92
C ILE A 111 -14.76 -7.86 20.94
N SER A 112 -14.93 -7.12 22.05
CA SER A 112 -15.99 -7.36 23.03
C SER A 112 -17.42 -7.15 22.51
N GLN A 113 -17.56 -6.47 21.36
CA GLN A 113 -18.83 -6.22 20.66
C GLN A 113 -18.87 -6.91 19.29
N ALA A 114 -17.81 -7.63 18.90
CA ALA A 114 -17.79 -8.41 17.67
C ALA A 114 -18.91 -9.45 17.79
N LYS A 115 -19.87 -9.39 16.85
CA LYS A 115 -21.00 -10.30 16.86
C LYS A 115 -20.47 -11.72 16.76
N SER A 116 -20.96 -12.61 17.62
CA SER A 116 -20.67 -14.03 17.49
C SER A 116 -21.00 -14.48 16.06
N PRO A 117 -20.14 -15.29 15.41
CA PRO A 117 -20.30 -15.69 14.01
C PRO A 117 -21.70 -16.26 13.69
N SER A 118 -22.40 -16.76 14.70
CA SER A 118 -23.73 -17.37 14.57
C SER A 118 -24.88 -16.40 14.22
N THR A 119 -24.64 -15.08 14.17
CA THR A 119 -25.69 -14.07 13.85
C THR A 119 -25.41 -13.24 12.61
N SER A 120 -24.32 -13.53 11.88
CA SER A 120 -24.01 -12.88 10.62
C SER A 120 -24.94 -13.40 9.51
N THR A 121 -25.78 -12.53 8.95
CA THR A 121 -26.66 -12.84 7.81
C THR A 121 -25.90 -12.94 6.48
N GLY A 122 -24.57 -13.05 6.50
CA GLY A 122 -23.72 -13.14 5.30
C GLY A 122 -23.68 -11.87 4.43
N SER A 123 -24.39 -10.81 4.83
CA SER A 123 -24.44 -9.53 4.10
C SER A 123 -23.70 -8.46 4.90
N VAL A 124 -22.57 -8.03 4.37
CA VAL A 124 -21.77 -6.93 4.91
C VAL A 124 -22.12 -5.68 4.09
N ASN A 125 -23.11 -4.92 4.55
CA ASN A 125 -23.61 -3.71 3.85
C ASN A 125 -22.71 -2.47 4.04
N GLY A 126 -21.53 -2.63 4.64
CA GLY A 126 -20.55 -1.57 4.91
C GLY A 126 -19.27 -2.17 5.49
N PHE A 127 -18.18 -1.41 5.51
CA PHE A 127 -16.89 -1.88 6.04
C PHE A 127 -17.02 -2.34 7.50
N ASP A 128 -16.66 -3.60 7.78
CA ASP A 128 -16.59 -4.15 9.14
C ASP A 128 -15.13 -4.16 9.59
N PRO A 129 -14.72 -3.33 10.56
CA PRO A 129 -13.33 -3.25 11.01
C PRO A 129 -12.85 -4.53 11.72
N CYS A 130 -13.76 -5.44 12.07
CA CYS A 130 -13.43 -6.73 12.69
C CYS A 130 -13.28 -7.86 11.66
N SER A 131 -13.30 -7.57 10.35
CA SER A 131 -13.24 -8.58 9.28
C SER A 131 -12.08 -9.57 9.45
N ASP A 132 -10.92 -9.07 9.85
CA ASP A 132 -9.69 -9.87 9.97
C ASP A 132 -9.81 -10.95 11.03
N TYR A 133 -10.56 -10.69 12.11
CA TYR A 133 -10.81 -11.67 13.16
C TYR A 133 -11.68 -12.84 12.65
N TYR A 134 -12.67 -12.54 11.82
CA TYR A 134 -13.51 -13.59 11.24
C TYR A 134 -12.71 -14.45 10.25
N VAL A 135 -11.84 -13.83 9.45
CA VAL A 135 -10.95 -14.54 8.51
C VAL A 135 -9.99 -15.45 9.28
N ASP A 136 -9.35 -14.94 10.33
CA ASP A 136 -8.45 -15.71 11.19
C ASP A 136 -9.15 -16.92 11.82
N THR A 137 -10.34 -16.70 12.38
CA THR A 137 -11.16 -17.77 12.95
C THR A 137 -11.54 -18.81 11.89
N TYR A 138 -11.99 -18.37 10.72
CA TYR A 138 -12.47 -19.24 9.65
C TYR A 138 -11.35 -20.10 9.05
N LEU A 139 -10.19 -19.51 8.77
CA LEU A 139 -9.04 -20.23 8.19
C LEU A 139 -8.36 -21.20 9.17
N ASN A 140 -8.66 -21.09 10.47
CA ASN A 140 -8.21 -22.01 11.50
C ASN A 140 -9.20 -23.17 11.78
N LEU A 141 -10.35 -23.24 11.08
CA LEU A 141 -11.25 -24.39 11.16
C LEU A 141 -10.64 -25.62 10.47
N VAL A 142 -10.75 -26.78 11.11
CA VAL A 142 -10.15 -28.05 10.62
C VAL A 142 -10.74 -28.44 9.26
N GLU A 143 -12.05 -28.29 9.09
CA GLU A 143 -12.76 -28.55 7.85
C GLU A 143 -12.33 -27.62 6.71
N VAL A 144 -12.04 -26.34 7.02
CA VAL A 144 -11.55 -25.36 6.04
C VAL A 144 -10.13 -25.71 5.63
N GLN A 145 -9.25 -26.03 6.58
CA GLN A 145 -7.88 -26.47 6.29
C GLN A 145 -7.84 -27.76 5.48
N ALA A 146 -8.72 -28.73 5.79
CA ALA A 146 -8.85 -29.96 5.01
C ALA A 146 -9.33 -29.68 3.57
N ALA A 147 -10.29 -28.78 3.39
CA ALA A 147 -10.80 -28.37 2.09
C ALA A 147 -9.75 -27.60 1.25
N LEU A 148 -8.89 -26.81 1.90
CA LEU A 148 -7.76 -26.12 1.24
C LEU A 148 -6.54 -27.04 1.01
N HIS A 149 -6.63 -28.30 1.45
CA HIS A 149 -5.54 -29.28 1.35
C HIS A 149 -4.23 -28.83 2.00
N VAL A 150 -4.33 -28.02 3.06
CA VAL A 150 -3.17 -27.61 3.86
C VAL A 150 -2.92 -28.59 5.00
N LYS A 151 -1.68 -28.69 5.44
CA LYS A 151 -1.37 -29.40 6.69
C LYS A 151 -1.96 -28.62 7.86
N PRO A 152 -2.53 -29.29 8.88
CA PRO A 152 -3.04 -28.62 10.06
C PRO A 152 -2.01 -27.65 10.64
N THR A 153 -2.38 -26.38 10.78
CA THR A 153 -1.50 -25.30 11.21
C THR A 153 -2.28 -24.23 11.97
N ASN A 154 -1.58 -23.40 12.72
CA ASN A 154 -2.13 -22.14 13.20
C ASN A 154 -1.86 -21.07 12.14
N TRP A 155 -2.89 -20.67 11.40
CA TRP A 155 -2.82 -19.62 10.39
C TRP A 155 -2.94 -18.24 11.06
N SER A 156 -2.25 -17.25 10.50
CA SER A 156 -2.36 -15.83 10.87
C SER A 156 -2.27 -14.96 9.63
N GLY A 157 -2.87 -13.77 9.68
CA GLY A 157 -2.89 -12.82 8.56
C GLY A 157 -1.49 -12.32 8.14
N CYS A 158 -0.60 -12.12 9.11
CA CYS A 158 0.79 -11.76 8.87
C CYS A 158 1.71 -12.76 9.58
N GLY A 159 2.78 -13.18 8.91
CA GLY A 159 3.85 -13.97 9.49
C GLY A 159 4.98 -13.06 9.97
N GLY A 160 5.37 -13.17 11.23
CA GLY A 160 6.55 -12.48 11.78
C GLY A 160 7.85 -13.06 11.23
N VAL A 161 8.16 -12.77 9.98
CA VAL A 161 9.39 -13.24 9.32
C VAL A 161 10.52 -12.26 9.60
N GLY A 162 11.69 -12.78 10.01
CA GLY A 162 12.92 -12.00 10.21
C GLY A 162 13.52 -11.57 8.87
N TRP A 163 12.85 -10.64 8.21
CA TRP A 163 13.09 -10.30 6.82
C TRP A 163 14.30 -9.37 6.68
N THR A 164 15.21 -9.73 5.77
CA THR A 164 16.52 -9.07 5.60
C THR A 164 16.74 -8.46 4.21
N ASP A 165 15.87 -8.75 3.24
CA ASP A 165 15.98 -8.29 1.86
C ASP A 165 14.91 -7.25 1.55
N SER A 166 15.13 -6.02 2.00
CA SER A 166 14.20 -4.89 1.87
C SER A 166 14.85 -3.75 1.08
N PRO A 167 14.82 -3.77 -0.26
CA PRO A 167 15.35 -2.67 -1.06
C PRO A 167 14.50 -1.41 -0.81
N THR A 168 15.16 -0.27 -0.59
CA THR A 168 14.49 0.98 -0.21
C THR A 168 13.62 1.60 -1.30
N THR A 169 13.80 1.19 -2.55
CA THR A 169 13.03 1.73 -3.68
C THR A 169 12.93 0.77 -4.85
N MET A 170 11.77 0.82 -5.52
CA MET A 170 11.46 0.01 -6.71
C MET A 170 11.25 0.85 -7.96
N LEU A 171 11.40 2.18 -7.84
CA LEU A 171 11.25 3.12 -8.93
C LEU A 171 12.12 2.78 -10.15
N PRO A 172 13.41 2.36 -10.01
CA PRO A 172 14.23 1.99 -11.16
C PRO A 172 13.69 0.77 -11.91
N THR A 173 13.26 -0.27 -11.19
CA THR A 173 12.73 -1.50 -11.78
C THR A 173 11.42 -1.23 -12.51
N ILE A 174 10.52 -0.46 -11.91
CA ILE A 174 9.25 -0.08 -12.56
C ILE A 174 9.51 0.74 -13.84
N LYS A 175 10.50 1.64 -13.84
CA LYS A 175 10.93 2.36 -15.06
C LYS A 175 11.43 1.41 -16.14
N GLN A 176 12.21 0.39 -15.78
CA GLN A 176 12.68 -0.62 -16.75
C GLN A 176 11.54 -1.47 -17.32
N LEU A 177 10.56 -1.83 -16.50
CA LEU A 177 9.40 -2.62 -16.92
C LEU A 177 8.52 -1.86 -17.91
N THR A 178 8.20 -0.60 -17.59
CA THR A 178 7.41 0.27 -18.47
C THR A 178 8.13 0.55 -19.78
N ALA A 179 9.45 0.77 -19.76
CA ALA A 179 10.27 0.89 -20.97
C ALA A 179 10.31 -0.40 -21.81
N SER A 180 10.11 -1.57 -21.18
CA SER A 180 10.03 -2.86 -21.86
C SER A 180 8.63 -3.19 -22.40
N GLY A 181 7.68 -2.25 -22.34
CA GLY A 181 6.32 -2.42 -22.87
C GLY A 181 5.33 -3.09 -21.92
N ILE A 182 5.69 -3.26 -20.63
CA ILE A 182 4.75 -3.75 -19.61
C ILE A 182 3.85 -2.61 -19.15
N SER A 183 2.53 -2.80 -19.22
CA SER A 183 1.56 -1.82 -18.72
C SER A 183 1.62 -1.71 -17.19
N LEU A 184 1.55 -0.50 -16.66
CA LEU A 184 1.52 -0.22 -15.22
C LEU A 184 0.20 0.46 -14.85
N TRP A 185 -0.45 -0.06 -13.82
CA TRP A 185 -1.62 0.52 -13.18
C TRP A 185 -1.28 0.77 -11.72
N SER A 186 -1.43 2.01 -11.26
CA SER A 186 -1.25 2.37 -9.85
C SER A 186 -2.56 2.93 -9.32
N ILE A 187 -3.07 2.33 -8.24
CA ILE A 187 -4.36 2.63 -7.65
C ILE A 187 -4.13 2.97 -6.18
N GLY A 188 -4.44 4.19 -5.77
CA GLY A 188 -4.32 4.65 -4.39
C GLY A 188 -5.67 5.07 -3.83
N TRP A 189 -5.96 4.67 -2.58
CA TRP A 189 -7.19 5.05 -1.90
C TRP A 189 -6.95 6.31 -1.09
N ARG A 190 -7.89 7.25 -1.15
CA ARG A 190 -7.73 8.57 -0.53
C ARG A 190 -7.67 8.56 1.00
N ILE A 191 -8.04 7.45 1.62
CA ILE A 191 -8.27 7.26 3.06
C ILE A 191 -7.10 6.57 3.80
N CYS A 192 -6.11 6.06 3.06
CA CYS A 192 -5.02 5.28 3.61
C CYS A 192 -3.79 6.17 3.86
N CYS A 193 -3.26 6.17 5.08
CA CYS A 193 -2.09 6.99 5.45
C CYS A 193 -0.82 6.59 4.70
N TRP A 194 -0.74 5.34 4.26
CA TRP A 194 0.46 4.76 3.67
C TRP A 194 0.83 5.34 2.30
N VAL A 195 -0.08 6.05 1.62
CA VAL A 195 0.15 6.49 0.23
C VAL A 195 -0.40 7.90 0.01
N ARG A 196 0.32 8.93 0.49
CA ARG A 196 0.15 10.28 -0.05
C ARG A 196 1.32 11.26 0.15
N ARG A 197 2.37 11.09 -0.66
CA ARG A 197 3.03 12.13 -1.48
C ARG A 197 4.05 11.37 -2.31
N VAL A 198 4.04 11.54 -3.63
CA VAL A 198 4.97 10.95 -4.62
C VAL A 198 4.79 9.46 -5.01
N ASP A 199 4.29 8.55 -4.18
CA ASP A 199 4.22 7.11 -4.58
C ASP A 199 3.18 6.80 -5.68
N THR A 200 2.11 7.60 -5.76
CA THR A 200 1.17 7.62 -6.90
C THR A 200 1.44 8.75 -7.90
N CYS A 201 2.41 9.62 -7.59
CA CYS A 201 2.80 10.75 -8.43
C CYS A 201 4.29 10.65 -8.70
N TYR A 202 4.67 9.78 -9.63
CA TYR A 202 6.02 9.72 -10.17
C TYR A 202 6.57 11.13 -10.44
N GLY A 203 7.57 11.53 -9.66
CA GLY A 203 8.51 12.60 -9.99
C GLY A 203 8.39 13.87 -9.14
N LYS A 204 9.43 14.12 -8.34
CA LYS A 204 10.00 15.47 -8.23
C LYS A 204 10.42 15.91 -9.64
N GLY A 205 9.50 16.54 -10.33
CA GLY A 205 9.66 17.20 -11.62
C GLY A 205 8.40 18.02 -11.81
N SER A 206 8.55 19.34 -11.78
CA SER A 206 7.46 20.32 -11.77
C SER A 206 6.30 19.98 -12.72
N TRP A 207 5.18 19.53 -12.16
CA TRP A 207 3.88 19.55 -12.83
C TRP A 207 2.81 19.96 -11.82
N ALA A 208 2.91 21.21 -11.36
CA ALA A 208 1.75 21.92 -10.85
C ALA A 208 0.86 22.26 -12.05
N TYR A 209 -0.44 22.00 -11.91
CA TYR A 209 -1.56 22.60 -12.65
C TYR A 209 -1.24 23.17 -14.06
N GLY A 210 -1.65 22.44 -15.10
CA GLY A 210 -1.90 23.00 -16.42
C GLY A 210 -0.66 23.42 -17.22
N SER A 211 -0.16 22.53 -18.08
CA SER A 211 0.28 22.90 -19.43
C SER A 211 0.59 21.63 -20.23
N GLN A 212 0.04 21.60 -21.46
CA GLN A 212 0.35 20.59 -22.46
C GLN A 212 1.84 20.60 -22.80
N LEU A 213 2.47 19.44 -22.87
CA LEU A 213 3.62 19.22 -23.76
C LEU A 213 3.48 17.86 -24.47
N SER A 214 3.21 17.98 -25.75
CA SER A 214 3.24 16.94 -26.77
C SER A 214 4.70 16.66 -27.15
N THR A 215 5.15 15.40 -27.11
CA THR A 215 5.48 14.59 -28.32
C THR A 215 6.05 13.20 -27.95
N THR A 216 5.46 12.18 -28.57
CA THR A 216 6.04 10.88 -28.99
C THR A 216 6.56 9.87 -27.95
N ALA A 217 5.64 9.18 -27.28
CA ALA A 217 5.53 7.71 -27.13
C ALA A 217 4.34 7.43 -26.20
N SER A 218 3.20 7.02 -26.77
CA SER A 218 1.93 6.94 -26.05
C SER A 218 1.87 5.69 -25.16
N THR A 219 2.35 5.81 -23.92
CA THR A 219 2.00 4.88 -22.84
C THR A 219 1.03 5.63 -21.92
N HIS A 220 -0.27 5.33 -22.04
CA HIS A 220 -1.29 5.92 -21.18
C HIS A 220 -1.18 5.38 -19.76
N LEU A 221 -0.71 6.23 -18.83
CA LEU A 221 -0.86 6.00 -17.39
C LEU A 221 -2.31 6.28 -17.01
N HIS A 222 -3.06 5.23 -16.68
CA HIS A 222 -4.42 5.37 -16.16
C HIS A 222 -4.38 5.41 -14.63
N LEU A 223 -4.52 6.61 -14.07
CA LEU A 223 -4.81 6.81 -12.65
C LEU A 223 -6.33 6.71 -12.47
N ILE A 224 -6.79 5.74 -11.70
CA ILE A 224 -8.21 5.56 -11.37
C ILE A 224 -8.40 5.87 -9.89
N PHE A 225 -9.15 6.93 -9.59
CA PHE A 225 -9.62 7.24 -8.25
C PHE A 225 -11.09 6.82 -8.14
N PRO A 226 -11.47 5.88 -7.25
CA PRO A 226 -12.87 5.61 -7.02
C PRO A 226 -13.52 6.81 -6.32
N SER A 227 -14.56 7.38 -6.95
CA SER A 227 -15.44 8.38 -6.35
C SER A 227 -16.46 7.67 -5.47
N GLY A 228 -16.37 7.85 -4.14
CA GLY A 228 -17.48 7.52 -3.25
C GLY A 228 -18.56 8.59 -3.40
N GLU A 229 -19.64 8.27 -4.11
CA GLU A 229 -20.86 9.09 -4.08
C GLU A 229 -21.56 8.87 -2.73
N ALA A 230 -21.49 9.86 -1.86
CA ALA A 230 -22.44 10.02 -0.77
C ALA A 230 -23.68 10.73 -1.33
N SER A 231 -24.69 9.97 -1.76
CA SER A 231 -26.01 10.52 -2.08
C SER A 231 -26.78 10.74 -0.78
N SER A 232 -26.84 12.00 -0.33
CA SER A 232 -27.78 12.43 0.71
C SER A 232 -29.19 12.52 0.13
N THR A 233 -30.12 11.71 0.64
CA THR A 233 -31.57 11.97 0.54
C THR A 233 -32.21 11.71 1.91
N SER A 234 -32.59 12.79 2.59
CA SER A 234 -33.73 12.96 3.52
C SER A 234 -33.77 14.43 3.92
#